data_AF-A0A257QEG7-F1
#
_entry.id   AF-A0A257QEG7-F1
#
_cell.length_a   1.000
_cell.length_b   1.000
_cell.length_c   1.000
_cell.angle_alpha   90.00
_cell.angle_beta   90.00
_cell.angle_gamma   90.00
#
_symmetry.space_group_name_H-M   'P 1'
#
loop_
_entity.id
_entity.type
_entity.pdbx_description
1 polymer ?
#
loop_
_entity_poly.entity_id
_entity_poly.type
_entity_poly.pdbx_seq_one_letter_code
_entity_poly.pdbx_strand_id
1 'polypeptide(L)' 'GRKDIRQLADGWTVVTRDHSLSAQWEHSILVTDSGYEVLTISEGMPAPPAFIGAPN' A
#
# COMPACT_ATOMS: atom_id res chain seq x y z
N GLY A 1 -2.05 13.43 10.96
CA GLY A 1 -2.85 12.78 11.99
C GLY A 1 -2.00 12.05 12.99
N ARG A 2 -2.62 11.55 14.06
CA ARG A 2 -2.02 10.66 15.06
C ARG A 2 -2.21 9.19 14.67
N LYS A 3 -1.38 8.30 15.22
CA LYS A 3 -1.43 6.85 14.95
C LYS A 3 -2.65 6.13 15.55
N ASP A 4 -3.32 6.75 16.52
CA ASP A 4 -4.42 6.10 17.25
C ASP A 4 -5.65 5.93 16.35
N ILE A 5 -6.30 4.77 16.45
CA ILE A 5 -7.50 4.40 15.69
C ILE A 5 -8.65 4.01 16.61
N ARG A 6 -9.86 3.96 16.04
CA ARG A 6 -11.06 3.41 16.67
C ARG A 6 -11.86 2.62 15.64
N GLN A 7 -12.34 1.44 16.03
CA GLN A 7 -13.36 0.70 15.28
C GLN A 7 -14.75 1.22 15.65
N LEU A 8 -15.61 1.42 14.65
CA LEU A 8 -16.99 1.84 14.85
C LEU A 8 -17.87 0.65 15.31
N ALA A 9 -19.09 0.97 15.74
CA ALA A 9 -20.04 -0.03 16.24
C ALA A 9 -20.53 -1.01 15.15
N ASP A 10 -20.26 -0.74 13.88
CA ASP A 10 -20.55 -1.64 12.75
C ASP A 10 -19.64 -2.87 12.69
N GLY A 11 -18.56 -2.89 13.49
CA GLY A 11 -17.61 -4.00 13.53
C GLY A 11 -16.64 -4.04 12.34
N TRP A 12 -16.57 -3.00 11.51
CA TRP A 12 -15.73 -2.98 10.31
C TRP A 12 -14.98 -1.67 10.11
N THR A 13 -15.67 -0.54 10.26
CA THR A 13 -15.09 0.75 9.90
C THR A 13 -14.04 1.15 10.93
N VAL A 14 -12.81 1.40 10.46
CA VAL A 14 -11.71 1.92 11.27
C VAL A 14 -11.48 3.38 10.91
N VAL A 15 -11.54 4.26 11.90
CA VAL A 15 -11.28 5.70 11.76
C VAL A 15 -10.08 6.12 12.59
N THR A 16 -9.40 7.20 12.19
CA THR A 16 -8.40 7.87 13.03
C THR A 16 -9.12 8.46 14.26
N ARG A 17 -8.53 8.30 15.45
CA ARG A 17 -9.13 8.79 16.70
C ARG A 17 -9.22 10.33 16.72
N ASP A 18 -8.36 11.00 15.97
CA ASP A 18 -8.33 12.45 15.83
C ASP A 18 -9.13 12.96 14.62
N HIS A 19 -9.80 12.07 13.88
CA HIS A 19 -10.59 12.37 12.68
C HIS A 19 -9.82 13.05 11.55
N SER A 20 -8.48 13.01 11.59
CA SER A 20 -7.65 13.49 10.49
C SER A 20 -7.68 12.50 9.30
N LEU A 21 -7.33 13.00 8.11
CA LEU A 21 -7.31 12.21 6.88
C LEU A 21 -6.32 11.03 6.97
N SER A 22 -6.70 9.92 6.34
CA SER A 22 -5.90 8.72 6.15
C SER A 22 -5.87 8.34 4.67
N ALA A 23 -4.79 7.68 4.23
CA ALA A 23 -4.64 7.11 2.91
C ALA A 23 -3.94 5.75 3.00
N GLN A 24 -4.27 4.83 2.08
CA GLN A 24 -3.69 3.50 1.97
C GLN A 24 -3.48 3.17 0.49
N TRP A 25 -2.42 2.41 0.20
CA TRP A 25 -2.18 1.74 -1.07
C TRP A 25 -1.82 0.28 -0.80
N GLU A 26 -2.12 -0.62 -1.74
CA GLU A 26 -1.86 -2.05 -1.61
C GLU A 26 -1.39 -2.62 -2.96
N HIS A 27 -0.42 -3.53 -2.90
CA HIS A 27 0.03 -4.32 -4.03
C HIS A 27 0.18 -5.79 -3.62
N SER A 28 -0.18 -6.68 -4.54
CA SER A 28 0.16 -8.09 -4.44
C SER A 28 1.52 -8.32 -5.09
N ILE A 29 2.42 -9.00 -4.38
CA ILE A 29 3.81 -9.19 -4.80
C ILE A 29 4.11 -10.69 -4.89
N LEU A 30 4.69 -11.10 -6.01
CA LEU A 30 5.30 -12.42 -6.18
C LEU A 30 6.80 -12.31 -5.88
N VAL A 31 7.32 -13.17 -5.00
CA VAL A 31 8.76 -13.32 -4.78
C VAL A 31 9.31 -14.30 -5.81
N THR A 32 10.42 -13.93 -6.46
CA THR A 32 11.11 -14.75 -7.46
C THR A 32 12.53 -15.07 -6.98
N ASP A 33 13.22 -15.97 -7.68
CA ASP A 33 14.58 -16.38 -7.31
C ASP A 33 15.59 -15.23 -7.27
N SER A 34 15.33 -14.15 -8.01
CA SER A 34 16.25 -13.00 -8.13
C SER A 34 15.65 -11.67 -7.66
N GLY A 35 14.40 -11.66 -7.17
CA GLY A 35 13.72 -10.43 -6.78
C GLY A 35 12.23 -10.58 -6.55
N TYR A 36 11.46 -9.70 -7.18
CA TYR A 36 10.00 -9.67 -7.03
C TYR A 36 9.30 -9.14 -8.28
N GLU A 37 8.03 -9.50 -8.41
CA GLU A 37 7.10 -8.96 -9.39
C GLU A 37 5.90 -8.32 -8.68
N VAL A 38 5.52 -7.11 -9.09
CA VAL A 38 4.29 -6.47 -8.63
C VAL A 38 3.16 -6.90 -9.57
N LEU A 39 2.23 -7.71 -9.06
CA LEU A 39 1.17 -8.33 -9.87
C LEU A 39 0.01 -7.38 -10.20
N THR A 40 -0.04 -6.23 -9.53
CA THR A 40 -1.18 -5.30 -9.55
C THR A 40 -0.78 -3.92 -10.10
N ILE A 41 0.07 -3.90 -11.13
CA ILE A 41 0.44 -2.67 -11.83
C ILE A 41 -0.72 -2.24 -12.74
N SER A 42 -1.07 -0.95 -12.70
CA SER A 42 -2.08 -0.33 -13.58
C SER A 42 -1.44 0.49 -14.70
N GLU A 43 -2.20 0.73 -15.77
CA GLU A 43 -1.82 1.70 -16.79
C GLU A 43 -1.59 3.08 -16.16
N GLY A 44 -0.44 3.70 -16.44
CA GLY A 44 -0.06 5.00 -15.88
C GLY A 44 0.62 4.97 -14.50
N MET A 45 0.85 3.80 -13.90
CA MET A 45 1.70 3.69 -12.73
C MET A 45 3.12 4.18 -13.09
N PRO A 46 3.74 5.07 -12.29
CA PRO A 46 5.10 5.52 -12.55
C PRO A 46 6.07 4.34 -12.53
N ALA A 47 7.10 4.42 -13.38
CA ALA A 47 8.16 3.42 -13.39
C ALA A 47 8.83 3.30 -12.00
N PRO A 48 9.34 2.12 -11.63
CA PRO A 48 10.11 1.96 -10.41
C PRO A 48 11.25 2.99 -10.31
N PRO A 49 11.56 3.49 -9.10
CA PRO A 49 12.67 4.42 -8.91
C PRO A 49 13.99 3.88 -9.46
N ALA A 50 14.85 4.73 -10.01
CA ALA A 50 16.09 4.31 -10.68
C ALA A 50 17.09 3.54 -9.79
N PHE A 51 16.96 3.61 -8.46
CA PHE A 51 17.79 2.83 -7.52
C PHE A 51 17.30 1.38 -7.34
N ILE A 52 16.07 1.08 -7.76
CA ILE A 52 15.60 -0.29 -7.92
C ILE A 52 16.20 -0.75 -9.27
N GLY A 53 17.20 -1.62 -9.22
CA GLY A 53 17.77 -2.21 -10.44
C GLY A 53 16.67 -2.81 -11.32
N ALA A 54 16.92 -2.96 -12.63
CA ALA A 54 15.94 -3.56 -13.51
C ALA A 54 15.47 -4.90 -12.93
N PRO A 55 14.15 -5.11 -12.72
CA PRO A 55 13.67 -6.45 -12.45
C PRO A 55 14.07 -7.31 -13.65
N ASN A 56 14.74 -8.44 -13.40
CA ASN A 56 15.13 -9.38 -14.46
C ASN A 56 13.91 -9.91 -15.19
#